data_AF-A0AAQ3MKQ6-F1
#
_entry.id   AF-A0AAQ3MKQ6-F1
#
_cell.length_a   1.000
_cell.length_b   1.000
_cell.length_c   1.000
_cell.angle_alpha   90.00
_cell.angle_beta   90.00
_cell.angle_gamma   90.00
#
_symmetry.space_group_name_H-M   'P 1'
#
loop_
_entity.id
_entity.type
_entity.pdbx_description
1 polymer ?
#
loop_
_entity_poly.entity_id
_entity_poly.type
_entity_poly.pdbx_seq_one_letter_code
_entity_poly.pdbx_strand_id
1 'polypeptide(L)'
;MAIIRSEIFKSLELGHVAETPVLKLCSILERSILKNEKLLLSGGKYDPVTIFHGSKAPNMSVTQYMDRIFKYSNCSPSCFLIAHIYMERYYSNAYFAKVGGVSTEEMNRMEIEFLFNLEFKLFVTTELFLKYCEKLDRAV
;
A
#
# COMPACT_ATOMS: atom_id res chain seq x y z
N MET A 1 -7.77 -15.68 18.05
CA MET A 1 -7.52 -14.69 16.96
C MET A 1 -8.46 -13.47 17.00
N ALA A 2 -9.09 -13.13 18.14
CA ALA A 2 -10.07 -12.02 18.21
C ALA A 2 -9.51 -10.69 18.77
N ILE A 3 -8.28 -10.68 19.29
CA ILE A 3 -7.77 -9.58 20.12
C ILE A 3 -7.26 -8.40 19.26
N ILE A 4 -6.63 -8.66 18.10
CA ILE A 4 -6.07 -7.59 17.23
C ILE A 4 -7.17 -6.74 16.58
N ARG A 5 -8.37 -7.31 16.35
CA ARG A 5 -9.53 -6.53 15.85
C ARG A 5 -10.07 -5.54 16.89
N SER A 6 -9.82 -5.75 18.19
CA SER A 6 -10.36 -4.90 19.24
C SER A 6 -9.54 -3.64 19.48
N GLU A 7 -8.20 -3.72 19.55
CA GLU A 7 -7.38 -2.55 19.86
C GLU A 7 -7.39 -1.52 18.73
N ILE A 8 -7.19 -1.97 17.49
CA ILE A 8 -7.10 -1.09 16.31
C ILE A 8 -8.43 -0.37 16.06
N PHE A 9 -9.56 -1.06 16.29
CA PHE A 9 -10.89 -0.47 16.13
C PHE A 9 -11.26 0.43 17.31
N LYS A 10 -10.85 0.10 18.55
CA LYS A 10 -11.01 1.01 19.72
C LYS A 10 -10.23 2.30 19.56
N SER A 11 -9.02 2.25 18.99
CA SER A 11 -8.24 3.46 18.67
C SER A 11 -8.90 4.32 17.59
N LEU A 12 -9.84 3.78 16.83
CA LEU A 12 -10.62 4.49 15.82
C LEU A 12 -11.84 5.21 16.39
N GLU A 13 -12.44 4.69 17.48
CA GLU A 13 -13.66 5.23 18.09
C GLU A 13 -13.43 6.14 19.30
N LEU A 14 -12.28 6.04 19.97
CA LEU A 14 -11.94 6.93 21.08
C LEU A 14 -11.42 8.28 20.55
N GLY A 15 -12.37 9.20 20.34
CA GLY A 15 -12.17 10.61 20.03
C GLY A 15 -11.39 11.39 21.09
N HIS A 16 -10.11 11.06 21.24
CA HIS A 16 -9.10 12.02 21.63
C HIS A 16 -8.57 12.69 20.36
N VAL A 17 -8.07 13.91 20.49
CA VAL A 17 -7.47 14.74 19.42
C VAL A 17 -6.24 14.02 18.84
N ALA A 18 -6.46 12.97 18.06
CA ALA A 18 -5.51 11.94 17.71
C ALA A 18 -5.36 11.88 16.19
N GLU A 19 -4.12 11.89 15.71
CA GLU A 19 -3.73 11.83 14.31
C GLU A 19 -4.64 10.87 13.52
N THR A 20 -5.36 11.38 12.53
CA THR A 20 -6.06 10.51 11.58
C THR A 20 -5.04 9.57 10.92
N PRO A 21 -5.41 8.33 10.54
CA PRO A 21 -4.51 7.42 9.81
C PRO A 21 -3.84 8.10 8.58
N VAL A 22 -4.52 9.08 8.00
CA VAL A 22 -4.03 9.95 6.93
C VAL A 22 -2.85 10.82 7.39
N LEU A 23 -2.98 11.56 8.50
CA LEU A 23 -1.89 12.38 9.04
C LEU A 23 -0.67 11.54 9.40
N LYS A 24 -0.89 10.32 9.93
CA LYS A 24 0.23 9.42 10.25
C LYS A 24 1.01 9.03 8.99
N LEU A 25 0.29 8.63 7.94
CA LEU A 25 0.86 8.32 6.64
C LEU A 25 1.62 9.47 6.01
N CYS A 26 1.08 10.69 6.07
CA CYS A 26 1.78 11.89 5.59
C CYS A 26 3.15 12.02 6.26
N SER A 27 3.21 11.91 7.59
CA SER A 27 4.45 12.02 8.35
C SER A 27 5.48 10.93 7.98
N ILE A 28 5.01 9.71 7.72
CA ILE A 28 5.85 8.57 7.34
C ILE A 28 6.42 8.77 5.93
N LEU A 29 5.57 9.19 4.98
CA LEU A 29 5.98 9.46 3.61
C LEU A 29 7.00 10.60 3.55
N GLU A 30 6.76 11.69 4.26
CA GLU A 30 7.70 12.81 4.33
C GLU A 30 9.07 12.37 4.91
N ARG A 31 9.07 11.57 5.98
CA ARG A 31 10.32 10.98 6.53
C ARG A 31 11.01 10.05 5.53
N SER A 32 10.25 9.25 4.78
CA SER A 32 10.76 8.35 3.76
C SER A 32 11.45 9.11 2.62
N ILE A 33 10.83 10.19 2.13
CA ILE A 33 11.39 11.06 1.10
C ILE A 33 12.72 11.65 1.56
N LEU A 34 12.76 12.27 2.75
CA LEU A 34 13.98 12.87 3.29
C LEU A 34 15.12 11.85 3.46
N LYS A 35 14.79 10.64 3.92
CA LYS A 35 15.78 9.55 4.05
C LYS A 35 16.32 9.14 2.68
N ASN A 36 15.45 8.98 1.69
CA ASN A 36 15.82 8.56 0.34
C ASN A 36 16.67 9.62 -0.36
N GLU A 37 16.34 10.90 -0.26
CA GLU A 37 17.16 12.01 -0.77
C GLU A 37 18.58 11.99 -0.17
N LYS A 38 18.69 11.78 1.16
CA LYS A 38 19.99 11.70 1.84
C LYS A 38 20.82 10.50 1.37
N LEU A 39 20.18 9.37 1.08
CA LEU A 39 20.84 8.18 0.54
C LEU A 39 21.37 8.42 -0.88
N LEU A 40 20.63 9.13 -1.72
CA LEU A 40 21.06 9.50 -3.08
C LEU A 40 22.28 10.43 -3.05
N LEU A 41 22.31 11.37 -2.09
CA LEU A 41 23.44 12.28 -1.92
C LEU A 41 24.70 11.62 -1.32
N SER A 42 24.54 10.50 -0.60
CA SER A 42 25.64 9.89 0.17
C SER A 42 26.27 8.66 -0.49
N GLY A 43 25.63 8.05 -1.48
CA GLY A 43 26.20 6.95 -2.24
C GLY A 43 25.87 7.11 -3.70
N GLY A 44 26.91 7.22 -4.55
CA GLY A 44 26.80 7.29 -6.02
C GLY A 44 26.25 6.01 -6.64
N LYS A 45 25.08 5.55 -6.17
CA LYS A 45 24.33 4.45 -6.74
C LYS A 45 23.59 4.96 -7.96
N TYR A 46 23.62 4.16 -9.01
CA TYR A 46 22.76 4.32 -10.16
C TYR A 46 21.29 4.24 -9.70
N ASP A 47 20.54 5.30 -9.94
CA ASP A 47 19.10 5.37 -9.65
C ASP A 47 18.33 5.12 -10.97
N PRO A 48 17.85 3.89 -11.22
CA PRO A 48 17.12 3.59 -12.44
C PRO A 48 15.77 4.34 -12.46
N VAL A 49 15.51 5.07 -13.53
CA VAL A 49 14.22 5.73 -13.75
C VAL A 49 13.12 4.66 -13.84
N THR A 50 12.20 4.71 -12.88
CA THR A 50 11.00 3.86 -12.82
C THR A 50 9.77 4.63 -13.28
N ILE A 51 8.68 3.90 -13.55
CA ILE A 51 7.36 4.49 -13.84
C ILE A 51 6.82 5.39 -12.71
N PHE A 52 7.40 5.32 -11.51
CA PHE A 52 7.01 6.12 -10.35
C PHE A 52 7.76 7.46 -10.27
N HIS A 53 8.64 7.77 -11.23
CA HIS A 53 9.29 9.07 -11.32
C HIS A 53 8.38 10.10 -11.98
N GLY A 54 8.14 11.22 -11.30
CA GLY A 54 7.54 12.40 -11.90
C GLY A 54 8.55 13.17 -12.74
N SER A 55 8.13 13.74 -13.88
CA SER A 55 9.01 14.59 -14.71
C SER A 55 9.51 15.84 -13.97
N LYS A 56 8.75 16.28 -12.96
CA LYS A 56 9.10 17.34 -12.02
C LYS A 56 8.39 17.10 -10.70
N ALA A 57 8.91 17.70 -9.62
CA ALA A 57 8.21 17.74 -8.34
C ALA A 57 6.83 18.43 -8.53
N PRO A 58 5.74 17.84 -8.01
CA PRO A 58 4.43 18.49 -8.03
C PRO A 58 4.45 19.82 -7.26
N ASN A 59 3.72 20.83 -7.73
CA ASN A 59 3.49 22.09 -7.01
C ASN A 59 2.44 21.91 -5.89
N MET A 60 2.61 20.87 -5.06
CA MET A 60 1.69 20.46 -4.00
C MET A 60 2.42 19.58 -3.00
N SER A 61 2.16 19.74 -1.71
CA SER A 61 2.80 18.91 -0.67
C SER A 61 2.19 17.51 -0.59
N VAL A 62 2.92 16.56 0.01
CA VAL A 62 2.42 15.20 0.29
C VAL A 62 1.14 15.24 1.11
N THR A 63 1.11 16.08 2.14
CA THR A 63 -0.08 16.28 2.99
C THR A 63 -1.28 16.76 2.18
N GLN A 64 -1.11 17.80 1.34
CA GLN A 64 -2.19 18.31 0.49
C GLN A 64 -2.71 17.26 -0.50
N TYR A 65 -1.81 16.43 -1.05
CA TYR A 65 -2.21 15.37 -1.96
C TYR A 65 -2.96 14.25 -1.22
N MET A 66 -2.51 13.87 -0.04
CA MET A 66 -3.17 12.87 0.80
C MET A 66 -4.57 13.30 1.24
N ASP A 67 -4.77 14.58 1.58
CA ASP A 67 -6.09 15.13 1.89
C ASP A 67 -7.04 15.01 0.69
N ARG A 68 -6.53 15.22 -0.54
CA ARG A 68 -7.32 15.01 -1.77
C ARG A 68 -7.68 13.54 -1.94
N ILE A 69 -6.74 12.62 -1.76
CA ILE A 69 -7.04 11.18 -1.86
C ILE A 69 -8.13 10.83 -0.84
N PHE A 70 -7.96 11.19 0.43
CA PHE A 70 -8.94 10.90 1.48
C PHE A 70 -10.33 11.47 1.17
N LYS A 71 -10.39 12.71 0.67
CA LYS A 71 -11.66 13.37 0.35
C LYS A 71 -12.38 12.76 -0.84
N TYR A 72 -11.66 12.26 -1.84
CA TYR A 72 -12.24 11.88 -3.13
C TYR A 72 -12.23 10.37 -3.42
N SER A 73 -11.50 9.54 -2.66
CA SER A 73 -11.39 8.09 -2.91
C SER A 73 -12.61 7.28 -2.45
N ASN A 74 -13.50 7.86 -1.63
CA ASN A 74 -14.62 7.18 -0.98
C ASN A 74 -14.22 5.86 -0.29
N CYS A 75 -13.03 5.83 0.33
CA CYS A 75 -12.52 4.64 1.02
C CYS A 75 -12.46 4.85 2.53
N SER A 76 -12.57 3.74 3.28
CA SER A 76 -12.51 3.79 4.73
C SER A 76 -11.09 4.14 5.23
N PRO A 77 -10.93 4.71 6.43
CA PRO A 77 -9.61 4.97 7.01
C PRO A 77 -8.70 3.74 7.09
N SER A 78 -9.26 2.52 7.13
CA SER A 78 -8.51 1.27 7.07
C SER A 78 -7.73 1.08 5.77
N CYS A 79 -8.18 1.62 4.63
CA CYS A 79 -7.44 1.55 3.37
C CYS A 79 -6.09 2.27 3.45
N PHE A 80 -6.04 3.38 4.18
CA PHE A 80 -4.82 4.14 4.45
C PHE A 80 -3.86 3.34 5.34
N LEU A 81 -4.36 2.71 6.40
CA LEU A 81 -3.55 1.83 7.25
C LEU A 81 -2.95 0.66 6.44
N ILE A 82 -3.75 0.05 5.56
CA ILE A 82 -3.27 -1.01 4.67
C ILE A 82 -2.19 -0.50 3.72
N ALA A 83 -2.36 0.71 3.15
CA ALA A 83 -1.34 1.33 2.31
C ALA A 83 0.00 1.51 3.06
N HIS A 84 -0.04 1.90 4.34
CA HIS A 84 1.17 1.97 5.17
C HIS A 84 1.87 0.61 5.27
N ILE A 85 1.11 -0.44 5.60
CA ILE A 85 1.64 -1.79 5.73
C ILE A 85 2.27 -2.25 4.42
N TYR A 86 1.63 -1.97 3.28
CA TYR A 86 2.19 -2.32 1.97
C TYR A 86 3.49 -1.56 1.67
N MET A 87 3.60 -0.29 2.03
CA MET A 87 4.85 0.46 1.85
C MET A 87 5.99 -0.09 2.71
N GLU A 88 5.72 -0.58 3.92
CA GLU A 88 6.75 -1.19 4.77
C GLU A 88 7.12 -2.61 4.36
N ARG A 89 6.13 -3.37 3.86
CA ARG A 89 6.28 -4.80 3.52
C ARG A 89 6.48 -5.03 2.03
N TYR A 90 6.68 -3.99 1.24
CA TYR A 90 6.82 -4.14 -0.20
C TYR A 90 8.00 -5.08 -0.51
N TYR A 91 7.70 -6.17 -1.20
CA TYR A 91 8.68 -7.07 -1.78
C TYR A 91 8.58 -6.95 -3.29
N SER A 92 9.71 -6.79 -3.96
CA SER A 92 9.73 -6.71 -5.42
C SER A 92 9.41 -8.06 -6.04
N ASN A 93 8.98 -8.06 -7.31
CA ASN A 93 8.85 -9.30 -8.08
C ASN A 93 10.16 -10.10 -8.13
N ALA A 94 11.31 -9.43 -8.08
CA ALA A 94 12.60 -10.11 -7.97
C ALA A 94 12.76 -10.87 -6.64
N TYR A 95 12.20 -10.37 -5.54
CA TYR A 95 12.16 -11.10 -4.28
C TYR A 95 11.24 -12.32 -4.38
N PHE A 96 10.01 -12.13 -4.87
CA PHE A 96 9.06 -13.25 -5.03
C PHE A 96 9.56 -14.31 -6.01
N ALA A 97 10.22 -13.91 -7.09
CA ALA A 97 10.84 -14.81 -8.06
C ALA A 97 11.90 -15.70 -7.38
N LYS A 98 12.76 -15.10 -6.55
CA LYS A 98 13.76 -15.85 -5.77
C LYS A 98 13.15 -16.85 -4.80
N VAL A 99 12.08 -16.46 -4.09
CA VAL A 99 11.37 -17.35 -3.16
C VAL A 99 10.66 -18.49 -3.91
N GLY A 100 10.05 -18.18 -5.06
CA GLY A 100 9.33 -19.15 -5.89
C GLY A 100 10.19 -20.01 -6.80
N GLY A 101 11.51 -19.78 -6.85
CA GLY A 101 12.43 -20.55 -7.69
C GLY A 101 12.29 -20.29 -9.20
N VAL A 102 11.78 -19.12 -9.59
CA VAL A 102 11.59 -18.71 -11.00
C VAL A 102 12.42 -17.47 -11.34
N SER A 103 12.55 -17.16 -12.63
CA SER A 103 13.21 -15.92 -13.05
C SER A 103 12.33 -14.70 -12.76
N THR A 104 12.94 -13.52 -12.56
CA THR A 104 12.18 -12.27 -12.40
C THR A 104 11.34 -11.95 -13.64
N GLU A 105 11.83 -12.28 -14.83
CA GLU A 105 11.08 -12.09 -16.08
C GLU A 105 9.80 -12.94 -16.09
N GLU A 106 9.91 -14.20 -15.67
CA GLU A 106 8.79 -15.13 -15.60
C GLU A 106 7.78 -14.69 -14.53
N MET A 107 8.24 -14.26 -13.35
CA MET A 107 7.36 -13.67 -12.33
C MET A 107 6.61 -12.44 -12.85
N ASN A 108 7.31 -11.52 -13.54
CA ASN A 108 6.67 -10.33 -14.13
C ASN A 108 5.64 -10.73 -15.19
N ARG A 109 5.95 -11.72 -16.02
CA ARG A 109 5.03 -12.23 -17.05
C ARG A 109 3.78 -12.85 -16.44
N MET A 110 3.96 -13.69 -15.41
CA MET A 110 2.86 -14.30 -14.66
C MET A 110 1.97 -13.26 -13.99
N GLU A 111 2.55 -12.22 -13.38
CA GLU A 111 1.78 -11.12 -12.77
C GLU A 111 0.93 -10.41 -13.83
N ILE A 112 1.52 -10.05 -14.97
CA ILE A 112 0.79 -9.40 -16.07
C ILE A 112 -0.35 -10.29 -16.57
N GLU A 113 -0.09 -11.57 -16.82
CA GLU A 113 -1.11 -12.52 -17.29
C GLU A 113 -2.24 -12.70 -16.28
N PHE A 114 -1.92 -12.80 -14.99
CA PHE A 114 -2.90 -12.86 -13.92
C PHE A 114 -3.78 -11.60 -13.88
N LEU A 115 -3.20 -10.41 -14.01
CA LEU A 115 -3.94 -9.15 -14.04
C LEU A 115 -4.89 -9.05 -15.25
N PHE A 116 -4.46 -9.50 -16.42
CA PHE A 116 -5.31 -9.59 -17.61
C PHE A 116 -6.45 -10.59 -17.43
N ASN A 117 -6.18 -11.75 -16.83
CA ASN A 117 -7.21 -12.75 -16.54
C ASN A 117 -8.24 -12.25 -15.52
N LEU A 118 -7.85 -11.34 -14.62
CA LEU A 118 -8.76 -10.64 -13.71
C LEU A 118 -9.49 -9.45 -14.37
N GLU A 119 -9.21 -9.13 -15.64
CA GLU A 119 -9.68 -7.91 -16.31
C GLU A 119 -9.36 -6.64 -15.50
N PHE A 120 -8.28 -6.66 -14.70
CA PHE A 120 -7.92 -5.60 -13.75
C PHE A 120 -9.04 -5.25 -12.73
N LYS A 121 -10.01 -6.15 -12.49
CA LYS A 121 -11.07 -6.01 -11.48
C LYS A 121 -10.53 -6.38 -10.09
N LEU A 122 -9.58 -5.58 -9.59
CA LEU A 122 -8.89 -5.80 -8.31
C LEU A 122 -9.65 -5.25 -7.09
N PHE A 123 -10.76 -4.54 -7.32
CA PHE A 123 -11.56 -3.95 -6.26
C PHE A 123 -12.43 -5.03 -5.58
N VAL A 124 -12.25 -5.18 -4.27
CA VAL A 124 -13.02 -6.11 -3.45
C VAL A 124 -13.97 -5.31 -2.56
N THR A 125 -15.28 -5.52 -2.72
CA THR A 125 -16.27 -4.93 -1.82
C THR A 125 -16.37 -5.71 -0.51
N THR A 126 -16.89 -5.06 0.53
CA THR A 126 -17.16 -5.70 1.82
C THR A 126 -18.09 -6.90 1.67
N GLU A 127 -19.14 -6.80 0.84
CA GLU A 127 -20.11 -7.88 0.62
C GLU A 127 -19.45 -9.08 -0.06
N LEU A 128 -18.60 -8.83 -1.07
CA LEU A 128 -17.88 -9.89 -1.77
C LEU A 128 -16.89 -10.59 -0.83
N PHE A 129 -16.15 -9.82 -0.05
CA PHE A 129 -15.22 -10.34 0.95
C PHE A 129 -15.93 -11.25 1.95
N LEU A 130 -17.00 -10.76 2.58
CA LEU A 130 -17.78 -11.53 3.57
C LEU A 130 -18.35 -12.82 2.97
N LYS A 131 -18.89 -12.73 1.75
CA LYS A 131 -19.39 -13.91 1.01
C LYS A 131 -18.32 -14.99 0.83
N TYR A 132 -17.07 -14.60 0.53
CA TYR A 132 -15.97 -15.55 0.38
C TYR A 132 -15.47 -16.11 1.72
N CYS A 133 -15.46 -15.31 2.79
CA CYS A 133 -15.17 -15.80 4.14
C CYS A 133 -16.15 -16.91 4.54
N GLU A 134 -17.45 -16.69 4.41
CA GLU A 134 -18.44 -17.72 4.75
C GLU A 134 -18.32 -18.98 3.90
N LYS A 135 -17.90 -18.86 2.63
CA LYS A 135 -17.64 -20.03 1.77
C LYS A 135 -16.47 -20.85 2.29
N LEU A 136 -15.41 -20.20 2.75
CA LEU A 136 -14.25 -20.88 3.34
C LEU A 136 -14.59 -21.54 4.67
N ASP A 137 -15.34 -20.85 5.54
CA ASP A 137 -15.77 -21.40 6.83
C ASP A 137 -16.68 -22.64 6.69
N ARG A 138 -17.41 -22.76 5.57
CA ARG A 138 -18.24 -23.93 5.23
C ARG A 138 -17.45 -25.06 4.55
N ALA A 139 -16.24 -24.79 4.08
CA ALA A 139 -15.40 -25.76 3.38
C ALA A 139 -14.39 -26.47 4.31
N VAL A 140 -14.34 -26.07 5.57
CA VAL A 140 -13.56 -26.67 6.67
C VAL A 140 -14.52 -27.37 7.62
#